data_AF-A0A7U2MD46-F1
#
_entry.id   AF-A0A7U2MD46-F1
#
_cell.length_a   1.000
_cell.length_b   1.000
_cell.length_c   1.000
_cell.angle_alpha   90.00
_cell.angle_beta   90.00
_cell.angle_gamma   90.00
#
_symmetry.space_group_name_H-M   'P 1'
#
loop_
_entity.id
_entity.type
_entity.pdbx_description
1 polymer ?
#
loop_
_entity_poly.entity_id
_entity_poly.type
_entity_poly.pdbx_seq_one_letter_code
_entity_poly.pdbx_strand_id
1 'polypeptide(L)'
;MSAVSNDGLAQEWRPREVRAPSEHTEPFPRPDHILDDDFEGMKKPHTVNKATKRIYELVYNQEREGKFVLILGGDHLFGISTVSGVAKAMRERHSCREIGEVWIDAHADIDILETSSSEKGMFDWIKERNLINLQKFVYIGLRDVGDPEKDIIARHGVEAFYTDDVREHGIQKVMDSALEYVGDETPLHVSFDIDSLNPEWAPSTVFPVAPGLTRDEGVYIAQRLSNAGILNC
;
A
#
# COMPACT_ATOMS: atom_id res chain seq x y z
N MET A 1 38.69 1.66 51.03
CA MET A 1 37.23 1.65 50.81
C MET A 1 36.98 2.58 49.63
N SER A 2 37.16 2.07 48.40
CA SER A 2 36.16 1.46 47.51
C SER A 2 35.15 2.46 46.95
N ALA A 3 35.03 2.40 45.62
CA ALA A 3 34.18 3.13 44.66
C ALA A 3 32.68 3.18 45.05
N VAL A 4 31.82 3.98 44.41
CA VAL A 4 31.27 3.74 43.06
C VAL A 4 30.73 5.05 42.45
N SER A 5 31.01 5.24 41.15
CA SER A 5 30.40 6.21 40.25
C SER A 5 28.97 5.82 39.89
N ASN A 6 28.05 6.78 39.81
CA ASN A 6 26.71 6.55 39.29
C ASN A 6 26.69 6.91 37.80
N ASP A 7 27.22 6.00 36.98
CA ASP A 7 26.86 5.85 35.57
C ASP A 7 25.62 4.96 35.51
N GLY A 8 24.49 5.47 35.00
CA GLY A 8 23.32 4.62 34.79
C GLY A 8 22.07 5.37 34.33
N LEU A 9 21.62 5.03 33.13
CA LEU A 9 20.27 5.25 32.57
C LEU A 9 20.03 6.51 31.71
N ALA A 10 21.06 6.97 31.00
CA ALA A 10 20.86 7.52 29.65
C ALA A 10 21.55 6.56 28.66
N GLN A 11 20.99 5.37 28.46
CA GLN A 11 21.39 4.53 27.35
C GLN A 11 20.89 5.19 26.07
N GLU A 12 21.84 5.81 25.37
CA GLU A 12 21.75 6.20 23.97
C GLU A 12 21.06 5.08 23.18
N TRP A 13 19.87 5.37 22.66
CA TRP A 13 19.40 4.66 21.47
C TRP A 13 20.30 5.12 20.32
N ARG A 14 21.40 4.40 20.10
CA ARG A 14 22.14 4.47 18.85
C ARG A 14 21.44 3.49 17.90
N PRO A 15 20.90 3.93 16.75
CA PRO A 15 20.57 2.98 15.70
C PRO A 15 21.79 2.11 15.48
N ARG A 16 21.65 0.78 15.63
CA ARG A 16 22.59 -0.14 14.98
C ARG A 16 22.73 0.35 13.56
N GLU A 17 23.95 0.50 13.04
CA GLU A 17 24.20 0.90 11.66
C GLU A 17 23.16 0.23 10.76
N VAL A 18 22.14 0.99 10.38
CA VAL A 18 21.28 0.63 9.28
C VAL A 18 22.26 0.76 8.12
N ARG A 19 22.78 -0.37 7.64
CA ARG A 19 23.42 -0.40 6.34
C ARG A 19 22.48 0.40 5.44
N ALA A 20 22.98 1.48 4.85
CA ALA A 20 22.22 2.23 3.86
C ALA A 20 21.54 1.18 2.97
N PRO A 21 20.21 1.25 2.79
CA PRO A 21 19.53 0.36 1.86
C PRO A 21 20.37 0.31 0.59
N SER A 22 20.62 -0.86 0.03
CA SER A 22 21.25 -0.91 -1.28
C SER A 22 20.37 -0.10 -2.23
N GLU A 23 20.78 1.14 -2.54
CA GLU A 23 20.08 2.01 -3.46
C GLU A 23 20.19 1.37 -4.83
N HIS A 24 19.17 0.60 -5.20
CA HIS A 24 19.04 0.07 -6.55
C HIS A 24 18.44 1.17 -7.43
N THR A 25 19.28 2.08 -7.89
CA THR A 25 18.91 3.06 -8.92
C THR A 25 19.21 2.48 -10.30
N GLU A 26 18.27 1.72 -10.84
CA GLU A 26 18.30 1.33 -12.26
C GLU A 26 17.51 2.37 -13.05
N PRO A 27 18.09 3.06 -14.05
CA PRO A 27 17.32 3.98 -14.88
C PRO A 27 16.21 3.20 -15.59
N PHE A 28 15.00 3.76 -15.59
CA PHE A 28 13.92 3.18 -16.37
C PHE A 28 14.35 3.16 -17.84
N PRO A 29 14.36 2.00 -18.51
CA PRO A 29 14.67 1.96 -19.93
C PRO A 29 13.67 2.89 -20.63
N ARG A 30 14.20 3.84 -21.41
CA ARG A 30 13.34 4.66 -22.26
C ARG A 30 12.52 3.70 -23.11
N PRO A 31 11.19 3.88 -23.21
CA PRO A 31 10.39 3.02 -24.06
C PRO A 31 11.04 2.94 -25.44
N ASP A 32 11.29 1.73 -25.94
CA ASP A 32 11.56 1.56 -27.36
C ASP A 32 10.46 2.30 -28.13
N HIS A 33 10.76 2.84 -29.32
CA HIS A 33 9.79 3.54 -30.19
C HIS A 33 8.67 2.61 -30.73
N ILE A 34 8.13 1.74 -29.89
CA ILE A 34 6.92 0.98 -30.14
C ILE A 34 5.77 1.99 -30.12
N LEU A 35 4.99 1.99 -31.18
CA LEU A 35 3.67 2.63 -31.20
C LEU A 35 2.86 2.06 -30.05
N ASP A 36 2.57 2.88 -29.06
CA ASP A 36 1.76 2.54 -27.89
C ASP A 36 0.55 3.44 -27.91
N ASP A 37 -0.37 3.08 -28.80
CA ASP A 37 -1.62 3.80 -29.00
C ASP A 37 -2.55 3.57 -27.82
N ASP A 38 -3.34 4.59 -27.50
CA ASP A 38 -4.37 4.48 -26.47
C ASP A 38 -5.38 3.38 -26.85
N PHE A 39 -5.80 2.58 -25.87
CA PHE A 39 -6.70 1.44 -26.08
C PHE A 39 -7.84 1.47 -25.06
N GLU A 40 -9.08 1.50 -25.52
CA GLU A 40 -10.28 1.42 -24.66
C GLU A 40 -10.22 2.37 -23.44
N GLY A 41 -9.78 3.62 -23.66
CA GLY A 41 -9.65 4.64 -22.60
C GLY A 41 -8.34 4.59 -21.79
N MET A 42 -7.55 3.52 -21.91
CA MET A 42 -6.22 3.42 -21.31
C MET A 42 -5.18 4.16 -22.15
N LYS A 43 -4.43 5.05 -21.50
CA LYS A 43 -3.32 5.77 -22.15
C LYS A 43 -2.06 4.93 -22.12
N LYS A 44 -1.44 4.71 -23.28
CA LYS A 44 -0.15 4.00 -23.40
C LYS A 44 -0.06 2.68 -22.61
N PRO A 45 -1.02 1.76 -22.79
CA PRO A 45 -1.15 0.55 -21.96
C PRO A 45 0.08 -0.37 -22.05
N HIS A 46 0.81 -0.41 -23.17
CA HIS A 46 2.01 -1.25 -23.27
C HIS A 46 3.17 -0.69 -22.45
N THR A 47 3.34 0.63 -22.41
CA THR A 47 4.34 1.31 -21.58
C THR A 47 4.03 1.11 -20.12
N VAL A 48 2.77 1.30 -19.71
CA VAL A 48 2.33 1.07 -18.32
C VAL A 48 2.57 -0.39 -17.93
N ASN A 49 2.17 -1.37 -18.75
CA ASN A 49 2.38 -2.79 -18.45
C ASN A 49 3.87 -3.17 -18.35
N LYS A 50 4.73 -2.64 -19.22
CA LYS A 50 6.18 -2.85 -19.11
C LYS A 50 6.72 -2.27 -17.80
N ALA A 51 6.24 -1.09 -17.41
CA ALA A 51 6.67 -0.44 -16.20
C ALA A 51 6.23 -1.19 -14.95
N THR A 52 4.95 -1.55 -14.85
CA THR A 52 4.38 -2.32 -13.73
C THR A 52 5.04 -3.68 -13.62
N LYS A 53 5.30 -4.38 -14.75
CA LYS A 53 6.03 -5.64 -14.74
C LYS A 53 7.45 -5.49 -14.17
N ARG A 54 8.16 -4.42 -14.53
CA ARG A 54 9.51 -4.16 -14.02
C ARG A 54 9.50 -3.87 -12.52
N ILE A 55 8.55 -3.07 -12.04
CA ILE A 55 8.37 -2.79 -10.61
C ILE A 55 8.09 -4.09 -9.86
N TYR A 56 7.15 -4.90 -10.33
CA TYR A 56 6.85 -6.21 -9.79
C TYR A 56 8.11 -7.09 -9.66
N GLU A 57 8.93 -7.19 -10.71
CA GLU A 57 10.17 -7.99 -10.70
C GLU A 57 11.18 -7.47 -9.68
N LEU A 58 11.33 -6.14 -9.56
CA LEU A 58 12.24 -5.54 -8.57
C LEU A 58 11.78 -5.83 -7.15
N VAL A 59 10.50 -5.59 -6.86
CA VAL A 59 9.90 -5.83 -5.53
C VAL A 59 10.03 -7.31 -5.16
N TYR A 60 9.59 -8.21 -6.04
CA TYR A 60 9.67 -9.65 -5.83
C TYR A 60 11.11 -10.11 -5.53
N ASN A 61 12.10 -9.63 -6.28
CA ASN A 61 13.49 -10.06 -6.08
C ASN A 61 14.06 -9.61 -4.73
N GLN A 62 13.75 -8.39 -4.28
CA GLN A 62 14.22 -7.90 -2.98
C GLN A 62 13.47 -8.58 -1.82
N GLU A 63 12.16 -8.73 -1.91
CA GLU A 63 11.35 -9.39 -0.88
C GLU A 63 11.67 -10.87 -0.72
N ARG A 64 11.95 -11.57 -1.83
CA ARG A 64 12.38 -12.98 -1.82
C ARG A 64 13.71 -13.16 -1.07
N GLU A 65 14.54 -12.12 -1.00
CA GLU A 65 15.78 -12.12 -0.21
C GLU A 65 15.56 -11.70 1.26
N GLY A 66 14.32 -11.43 1.67
CA GLY A 66 14.00 -10.99 3.02
C GLY A 66 14.37 -9.54 3.32
N LYS A 67 14.43 -8.70 2.29
CA LYS A 67 14.65 -7.26 2.43
C LYS A 67 13.31 -6.53 2.44
N PHE A 68 13.18 -5.59 3.36
CA PHE A 68 12.09 -4.62 3.36
C PHE A 68 12.16 -3.74 2.11
N VAL A 69 11.05 -3.62 1.38
CA VAL A 69 10.96 -2.78 0.19
C VAL A 69 10.13 -1.53 0.48
N LEU A 70 10.77 -0.36 0.37
CA LEU A 70 10.10 0.94 0.34
C LEU A 70 10.07 1.45 -1.10
N ILE A 71 8.89 1.82 -1.57
CA ILE A 71 8.67 2.35 -2.90
C ILE A 71 8.20 3.79 -2.75
N LEU A 72 8.87 4.70 -3.45
CA LEU A 72 8.55 6.12 -3.44
C LEU A 72 8.10 6.54 -4.84
N GLY A 73 6.90 7.12 -4.93
CA GLY A 73 6.45 7.86 -6.12
C GLY A 73 5.37 7.15 -6.93
N GLY A 74 5.29 7.54 -8.21
CA GLY A 74 4.37 6.99 -9.21
C GLY A 74 2.93 7.49 -9.12
N ASP A 75 2.15 7.23 -10.16
CA ASP A 75 0.70 7.17 -9.99
C ASP A 75 0.35 5.91 -9.19
N HIS A 76 -0.83 5.89 -8.58
CA HIS A 76 -1.23 4.77 -7.72
C HIS A 76 -1.53 3.48 -8.49
N LEU A 77 -1.58 3.56 -9.82
CA LEU A 77 -1.67 2.43 -10.76
C LEU A 77 -0.56 1.38 -10.54
N PHE A 78 0.55 1.73 -9.89
CA PHE A 78 1.60 0.78 -9.55
C PHE A 78 1.30 -0.09 -8.34
N GLY A 79 0.34 0.26 -7.48
CA GLY A 79 0.03 -0.48 -6.25
C GLY A 79 -0.24 -1.98 -6.49
N ILE A 80 -0.93 -2.32 -7.59
CA ILE A 80 -1.16 -3.72 -7.97
C ILE A 80 0.13 -4.49 -8.24
N SER A 81 1.15 -3.84 -8.80
CA SER A 81 2.42 -4.48 -9.14
C SER A 81 3.30 -4.71 -7.92
N THR A 82 3.27 -3.79 -6.96
CA THR A 82 4.05 -3.85 -5.73
C THR A 82 3.50 -4.96 -4.84
N VAL A 83 2.19 -4.93 -4.57
CA VAL A 83 1.53 -5.94 -3.75
C VAL A 83 1.63 -7.33 -4.37
N SER A 84 1.53 -7.44 -5.71
CA SER A 84 1.73 -8.71 -6.41
C SER A 84 3.13 -9.29 -6.20
N GLY A 85 4.15 -8.43 -6.22
CA GLY A 85 5.55 -8.82 -6.03
C GLY A 85 5.81 -9.33 -4.62
N VAL A 86 5.35 -8.57 -3.62
CA VAL A 86 5.41 -8.93 -2.19
C VAL A 86 4.67 -10.24 -1.94
N ALA A 87 3.42 -10.33 -2.40
CA ALA A 87 2.56 -11.50 -2.26
C ALA A 87 3.23 -12.79 -2.74
N LYS A 88 3.80 -12.75 -3.95
CA LYS A 88 4.49 -13.91 -4.51
C LYS A 88 5.71 -14.28 -3.68
N ALA A 89 6.55 -13.31 -3.33
CA ALA A 89 7.76 -13.55 -2.54
C ALA A 89 7.44 -14.14 -1.16
N MET A 90 6.41 -13.61 -0.48
CA MET A 90 5.97 -14.08 0.83
C MET A 90 5.46 -15.51 0.78
N ARG A 91 4.65 -15.87 -0.23
CA ARG A 91 4.18 -17.25 -0.41
C ARG A 91 5.33 -18.25 -0.57
N GLU A 92 6.36 -17.87 -1.32
CA GLU A 92 7.53 -18.72 -1.56
C GLU A 92 8.43 -18.84 -0.33
N ARG A 93 8.61 -17.76 0.44
CA ARG A 93 9.46 -17.76 1.65
C ARG A 93 8.80 -18.46 2.84
N HIS A 94 7.49 -18.31 3.00
CA HIS A 94 6.80 -18.64 4.25
C HIS A 94 5.75 -19.74 4.12
N SER A 95 5.89 -20.63 3.13
CA SER A 95 4.99 -21.77 2.94
C SER A 95 3.51 -21.38 2.89
N CYS A 96 3.18 -20.46 1.97
CA CYS A 96 1.81 -20.04 1.65
C CYS A 96 1.06 -19.21 2.71
N ARG A 97 1.75 -18.37 3.50
CA ARG A 97 1.05 -17.32 4.26
C ARG A 97 0.35 -16.34 3.31
N GLU A 98 -0.93 -16.09 3.59
CA GLU A 98 -1.68 -15.00 2.98
C GLU A 98 -1.09 -13.67 3.46
N ILE A 99 -1.15 -12.64 2.61
CA ILE A 99 -0.81 -11.27 2.98
C ILE A 99 -2.08 -10.45 3.17
N GLY A 100 -2.02 -9.49 4.09
CA GLY A 100 -3.03 -8.46 4.27
C GLY A 100 -2.60 -7.16 3.56
N GLU A 101 -3.57 -6.30 3.33
CA GLU A 101 -3.39 -5.02 2.64
C GLU A 101 -4.04 -3.90 3.47
N VAL A 102 -3.29 -2.83 3.73
CA VAL A 102 -3.86 -1.55 4.19
C VAL A 102 -3.67 -0.54 3.07
N TRP A 103 -4.78 -0.06 2.53
CA TRP A 103 -4.83 0.91 1.44
C TRP A 103 -5.32 2.26 1.97
N ILE A 104 -4.41 3.23 2.08
CA ILE A 104 -4.71 4.57 2.60
C ILE A 104 -4.82 5.54 1.43
N ASP A 105 -6.04 6.02 1.15
CA ASP A 105 -6.37 6.70 -0.10
C ASP A 105 -7.68 7.51 0.04
N ALA A 106 -7.85 8.56 -0.76
CA ALA A 106 -9.14 9.23 -0.93
C ALA A 106 -10.12 8.44 -1.82
N HIS A 107 -9.58 7.67 -2.76
CA HIS A 107 -10.26 6.92 -3.80
C HIS A 107 -10.14 5.41 -3.55
N ALA A 108 -10.97 4.61 -4.22
CA ALA A 108 -10.90 3.15 -4.09
C ALA A 108 -9.91 2.52 -5.09
N ASP A 109 -9.67 3.17 -6.23
CA ASP A 109 -8.74 2.73 -7.28
C ASP A 109 -9.05 1.32 -7.81
N ILE A 110 -10.34 0.97 -7.88
CA ILE A 110 -10.81 -0.36 -8.30
C ILE A 110 -11.59 -0.37 -9.61
N ASP A 111 -11.43 0.69 -10.40
CA ASP A 111 -12.15 0.91 -11.65
C ASP A 111 -12.28 -0.35 -12.51
N ILE A 112 -13.49 -0.50 -13.06
CA ILE A 112 -13.83 -1.59 -13.97
C ILE A 112 -13.37 -1.19 -15.37
N LEU A 113 -12.51 -2.00 -15.99
CA LEU A 113 -12.38 -1.96 -17.44
C LEU A 113 -13.64 -2.59 -18.04
N GLU A 114 -14.58 -1.76 -18.48
CA GLU A 114 -15.72 -2.21 -19.29
C GLU A 114 -15.21 -2.64 -20.67
N THR A 115 -14.66 -3.85 -20.75
CA THR A 115 -14.35 -4.48 -22.03
C THR A 115 -15.62 -5.10 -22.62
N SER A 116 -15.72 -5.17 -23.95
CA SER A 116 -16.86 -5.74 -24.69
C SER A 116 -17.25 -7.19 -24.33
N SER A 117 -16.52 -7.86 -23.41
CA SER A 117 -16.73 -9.26 -23.04
C SER A 117 -16.62 -9.59 -21.55
N SER A 118 -16.30 -8.64 -20.64
CA SER A 118 -16.38 -8.87 -19.19
C SER A 118 -16.23 -7.58 -18.37
N GLU A 119 -17.10 -7.41 -17.37
CA GLU A 119 -16.93 -6.47 -16.26
C GLU A 119 -15.98 -7.10 -15.23
N LYS A 120 -14.67 -6.83 -15.34
CA LYS A 120 -13.68 -7.28 -14.34
C LYS A 120 -13.00 -6.05 -13.73
N GLY A 121 -13.12 -5.92 -12.40
CA GLY A 121 -12.42 -4.90 -11.63
C GLY A 121 -11.12 -5.41 -11.03
N MET A 122 -10.37 -4.55 -10.34
CA MET A 122 -9.08 -4.89 -9.72
C MET A 122 -9.15 -6.14 -8.83
N PHE A 123 -10.19 -6.26 -8.00
CA PHE A 123 -10.34 -7.40 -7.09
C PHE A 123 -10.53 -8.74 -7.81
N ASP A 124 -11.17 -8.76 -8.98
CA ASP A 124 -11.31 -9.98 -9.77
C ASP A 124 -9.93 -10.47 -10.24
N TRP A 125 -9.06 -9.55 -10.69
CA TRP A 125 -7.69 -9.87 -11.09
C TRP A 125 -6.82 -10.35 -9.90
N ILE A 126 -6.95 -9.71 -8.74
CA ILE A 126 -6.25 -10.07 -7.50
C ILE A 126 -6.64 -11.48 -7.05
N LYS A 127 -7.95 -11.78 -7.06
CA LYS A 127 -8.51 -13.04 -6.60
C LYS A 127 -8.17 -14.20 -7.53
N GLU A 128 -8.31 -14.02 -8.85
CA GLU A 128 -7.98 -15.06 -9.83
C GLU A 128 -6.51 -15.49 -9.76
N ARG A 129 -5.61 -14.59 -9.35
CA ARG A 129 -4.18 -14.86 -9.21
C ARG A 129 -3.75 -15.15 -7.76
N ASN A 130 -4.70 -15.26 -6.82
CA ASN A 130 -4.48 -15.45 -5.38
C ASN A 130 -3.37 -14.54 -4.83
N LEU A 131 -3.42 -13.26 -5.17
CA LEU A 131 -2.36 -12.31 -4.81
C LEU A 131 -2.53 -11.85 -3.36
N ILE A 132 -3.74 -11.52 -2.92
CA ILE A 132 -4.04 -10.98 -1.58
C ILE A 132 -5.29 -11.67 -1.02
N ASN A 133 -5.37 -11.82 0.29
CA ASN A 133 -6.64 -12.19 0.92
C ASN A 133 -7.53 -10.93 1.06
N LEU A 134 -8.61 -10.86 0.27
CA LEU A 134 -9.55 -9.73 0.31
C LEU A 134 -10.28 -9.60 1.66
N GLN A 135 -10.36 -10.66 2.46
CA GLN A 135 -10.88 -10.62 3.83
C GLN A 135 -9.86 -10.06 4.84
N LYS A 136 -8.69 -9.63 4.36
CA LYS A 136 -7.64 -8.94 5.10
C LYS A 136 -7.17 -7.70 4.33
N PHE A 137 -8.02 -7.18 3.45
CA PHE A 137 -7.83 -5.93 2.75
C PHE A 137 -8.69 -4.88 3.46
N VAL A 138 -8.07 -3.75 3.83
CA VAL A 138 -8.78 -2.63 4.47
C VAL A 138 -8.43 -1.30 3.80
N TYR A 139 -9.46 -0.52 3.50
CA TYR A 139 -9.29 0.88 3.10
C TYR A 139 -9.36 1.83 4.29
N ILE A 140 -8.59 2.92 4.22
CA ILE A 140 -8.63 4.02 5.20
C ILE A 140 -8.57 5.37 4.48
N GLY A 141 -9.54 6.24 4.72
CA GLY A 141 -9.55 7.62 4.21
C GLY A 141 -10.46 7.85 3.01
N LEU A 142 -11.22 6.83 2.58
CA LEU A 142 -12.13 6.92 1.43
C LEU A 142 -13.10 8.08 1.58
N ARG A 143 -13.35 8.78 0.47
CA ARG A 143 -14.32 9.88 0.41
C ARG A 143 -14.74 10.26 -1.00
N ASP A 144 -13.97 9.90 -2.03
CA ASP A 144 -14.36 10.05 -3.43
C ASP A 144 -14.44 8.67 -4.08
N VAL A 145 -15.57 8.00 -3.89
CA VAL A 145 -15.80 6.62 -4.34
C VAL A 145 -17.14 6.58 -5.06
N GLY A 146 -17.12 6.15 -6.31
CA GLY A 146 -18.31 5.99 -7.14
C GLY A 146 -19.21 4.85 -6.64
N ASP A 147 -20.50 4.93 -6.93
CA ASP A 147 -21.45 3.88 -6.54
C ASP A 147 -21.08 2.48 -7.08
N PRO A 148 -20.58 2.32 -8.33
CA PRO A 148 -20.10 1.03 -8.81
C PRO A 148 -18.94 0.46 -7.96
N GLU A 149 -18.03 1.31 -7.51
CA GLU A 149 -16.90 0.90 -6.67
C GLU A 149 -17.37 0.48 -5.27
N LYS A 150 -18.30 1.23 -4.66
CA LYS A 150 -18.93 0.83 -3.39
C LYS A 150 -19.57 -0.55 -3.50
N ASP A 151 -20.26 -0.81 -4.60
CA ASP A 151 -20.86 -2.12 -4.86
C ASP A 151 -19.80 -3.22 -5.01
N ILE A 152 -18.64 -2.93 -5.61
CA ILE A 152 -17.52 -3.88 -5.70
C ILE A 152 -16.95 -4.18 -4.31
N ILE A 153 -16.69 -3.15 -3.49
CA ILE A 153 -16.17 -3.27 -2.12
C ILE A 153 -17.12 -4.15 -1.29
N ALA A 154 -18.41 -3.82 -1.30
CA ALA A 154 -19.43 -4.54 -0.55
C ALA A 154 -19.58 -6.00 -1.01
N ARG A 155 -19.62 -6.25 -2.33
CA ARG A 155 -19.72 -7.61 -2.88
C ARG A 155 -18.53 -8.51 -2.52
N HIS A 156 -17.35 -7.93 -2.36
CA HIS A 156 -16.14 -8.66 -1.99
C HIS A 156 -15.92 -8.74 -0.47
N GLY A 157 -16.74 -8.06 0.33
CA GLY A 157 -16.61 -8.03 1.79
C GLY A 157 -15.30 -7.39 2.23
N VAL A 158 -14.81 -6.40 1.49
CA VAL A 158 -13.61 -5.63 1.83
C VAL A 158 -13.99 -4.56 2.85
N GLU A 159 -13.21 -4.46 3.92
CA GLU A 159 -13.44 -3.47 4.97
C GLU A 159 -13.02 -2.08 4.48
N ALA A 160 -13.81 -1.05 4.77
CA ALA A 160 -13.54 0.30 4.32
C ALA A 160 -13.90 1.34 5.38
N PHE A 161 -12.90 2.08 5.84
CA PHE A 161 -13.06 3.24 6.71
C PHE A 161 -13.00 4.52 5.89
N TYR A 162 -14.13 5.20 5.81
CA TYR A 162 -14.26 6.49 5.18
C TYR A 162 -13.71 7.58 6.10
N THR A 163 -13.47 8.77 5.52
CA THR A 163 -13.07 9.92 6.33
C THR A 163 -14.11 10.24 7.40
N ASP A 164 -15.41 10.04 7.13
CA ASP A 164 -16.47 10.24 8.11
C ASP A 164 -16.34 9.30 9.33
N ASP A 165 -15.94 8.05 9.13
CA ASP A 165 -15.66 7.12 10.24
C ASP A 165 -14.50 7.63 11.12
N VAL A 166 -13.47 8.22 10.49
CA VAL A 166 -12.35 8.85 11.21
C VAL A 166 -12.83 10.08 11.99
N ARG A 167 -13.77 10.86 11.46
CA ARG A 167 -14.34 12.03 12.15
C ARG A 167 -15.25 11.61 13.32
N GLU A 168 -16.01 10.53 13.17
CA GLU A 168 -16.92 10.03 14.20
C GLU A 168 -16.18 9.31 15.33
N HIS A 169 -15.26 8.42 15.00
CA HIS A 169 -14.64 7.50 15.96
C HIS A 169 -13.23 7.91 16.39
N GLY A 170 -12.56 8.76 15.60
CA GLY A 170 -11.16 9.13 15.75
C GLY A 170 -10.21 8.10 15.16
N ILE A 171 -9.08 8.57 14.61
CA ILE A 171 -8.12 7.71 13.88
C ILE A 171 -7.57 6.54 14.72
N GLN A 172 -7.49 6.70 16.05
CA GLN A 172 -6.98 5.64 16.93
C GLN A 172 -7.85 4.39 16.87
N LYS A 173 -9.18 4.57 16.98
CA LYS A 173 -10.13 3.47 16.94
C LYS A 173 -10.20 2.84 15.55
N VAL A 174 -10.16 3.67 14.51
CA VAL A 174 -10.10 3.18 13.12
C VAL A 174 -8.88 2.28 12.90
N MET A 175 -7.70 2.70 13.36
CA MET A 175 -6.49 1.89 13.24
C MET A 175 -6.54 0.62 14.10
N ASP A 176 -7.15 0.66 15.29
CA ASP A 176 -7.35 -0.53 16.11
C ASP A 176 -8.23 -1.55 15.39
N SER A 177 -9.39 -1.12 14.88
CA SER A 177 -10.30 -1.97 14.11
C SER A 177 -9.66 -2.52 12.83
N ALA A 178 -8.92 -1.68 12.09
CA ALA A 178 -8.26 -2.08 10.85
C ALA A 178 -7.19 -3.16 11.09
N LEU A 179 -6.36 -2.98 12.12
CA LEU A 179 -5.32 -3.96 12.47
C LEU A 179 -5.92 -5.26 13.05
N GLU A 180 -6.99 -5.15 13.85
CA GLU A 180 -7.73 -6.32 14.34
C GLU A 180 -8.34 -7.12 13.17
N TYR A 181 -8.91 -6.44 12.18
CA TYR A 181 -9.45 -7.06 10.97
C TYR A 181 -8.39 -7.81 10.16
N VAL A 182 -7.22 -7.20 9.96
CA VAL A 182 -6.09 -7.84 9.25
C VAL A 182 -5.51 -9.03 10.04
N GLY A 183 -5.43 -8.90 11.36
CA GLY A 183 -4.92 -9.90 12.29
C GLY A 183 -3.39 -9.92 12.42
N ASP A 184 -2.92 -10.08 13.65
CA ASP A 184 -1.51 -9.92 14.07
C ASP A 184 -0.52 -10.92 13.45
N GLU A 185 -1.01 -12.05 12.92
CA GLU A 185 -0.17 -13.07 12.29
C GLU A 185 -0.03 -12.91 10.77
N THR A 186 -0.68 -11.90 10.19
CA THR A 186 -0.71 -11.68 8.76
C THR A 186 0.40 -10.70 8.35
N PRO A 187 1.35 -11.10 7.49
CA PRO A 187 2.28 -10.14 6.86
C PRO A 187 1.49 -9.06 6.11
N LEU A 188 1.93 -7.81 6.24
CA LEU A 188 1.20 -6.65 5.73
C LEU A 188 1.95 -5.94 4.60
N HIS A 189 1.25 -5.68 3.50
CA HIS A 189 1.62 -4.65 2.54
C HIS A 189 0.80 -3.38 2.82
N VAL A 190 1.44 -2.23 2.65
CA VAL A 190 0.83 -0.92 2.89
C VAL A 190 0.99 -0.10 1.63
N SER A 191 -0.14 0.39 1.13
CA SER A 191 -0.22 1.34 0.04
C SER A 191 -0.73 2.66 0.59
N PHE A 192 0.03 3.75 0.42
CA PHE A 192 -0.32 5.07 0.96
C PHE A 192 -0.32 6.09 -0.18
N ASP A 193 -1.51 6.48 -0.66
CA ASP A 193 -1.66 7.66 -1.51
C ASP A 193 -1.56 8.93 -0.66
N ILE A 194 -0.79 9.89 -1.16
CA ILE A 194 -0.63 11.18 -0.51
C ILE A 194 -1.93 11.98 -0.51
N ASP A 195 -2.82 11.73 -1.47
CA ASP A 195 -4.12 12.39 -1.55
C ASP A 195 -5.12 11.93 -0.50
N SER A 196 -4.83 10.86 0.24
CA SER A 196 -5.57 10.52 1.46
C SER A 196 -5.55 11.66 2.49
N LEU A 197 -4.49 12.45 2.49
CA LEU A 197 -4.34 13.64 3.31
C LEU A 197 -5.16 14.81 2.75
N ASN A 198 -5.61 15.68 3.64
CA ASN A 198 -6.29 16.90 3.26
C ASN A 198 -5.37 17.75 2.36
N PRO A 199 -5.89 18.33 1.26
CA PRO A 199 -5.11 19.17 0.34
C PRO A 199 -4.38 20.35 0.99
N GLU A 200 -4.80 20.81 2.18
CA GLU A 200 -4.04 21.79 2.97
C GLU A 200 -2.61 21.31 3.29
N TRP A 201 -2.44 20.01 3.52
CA TRP A 201 -1.15 19.38 3.84
C TRP A 201 -0.48 18.75 2.62
N ALA A 202 -1.28 18.23 1.68
CA ALA A 202 -0.84 17.54 0.47
C ALA A 202 -1.44 18.14 -0.81
N PRO A 203 -1.12 19.40 -1.16
CA PRO A 203 -1.72 20.05 -2.33
C PRO A 203 -1.18 19.52 -3.67
N SER A 204 -0.04 18.82 -3.67
CA SER A 204 0.66 18.38 -4.88
C SER A 204 0.30 16.94 -5.26
N THR A 205 -0.98 16.71 -5.49
CA THR A 205 -1.54 15.45 -6.04
C THR A 205 -2.42 15.77 -7.25
N VAL A 206 -2.68 14.76 -8.08
CA VAL A 206 -3.49 14.89 -9.30
C VAL A 206 -4.97 15.08 -8.97
N PHE A 207 -5.48 14.43 -7.92
CA PHE A 207 -6.90 14.43 -7.54
C PHE A 207 -7.11 14.82 -6.06
N PRO A 208 -6.90 16.11 -5.69
CA PRO A 208 -7.05 16.55 -4.31
C PRO A 208 -8.53 16.59 -3.89
N VAL A 209 -8.91 15.81 -2.89
CA VAL A 209 -10.28 15.77 -2.34
C VAL A 209 -10.31 16.25 -0.89
N ALA A 210 -11.17 17.22 -0.56
CA ALA A 210 -11.36 17.71 0.82
C ALA A 210 -12.78 17.41 1.34
N PRO A 211 -12.97 17.23 2.66
CA PRO A 211 -11.95 17.17 3.72
C PRO A 211 -11.28 15.78 3.77
N GLY A 212 -9.95 15.74 3.87
CA GLY A 212 -9.17 14.49 4.02
C GLY A 212 -8.61 14.30 5.43
N LEU A 213 -7.70 13.33 5.58
CA LEU A 213 -6.96 13.09 6.82
C LEU A 213 -6.06 14.29 7.15
N THR A 214 -5.94 14.62 8.44
CA THR A 214 -4.97 15.63 8.88
C THR A 214 -3.54 15.07 8.82
N ARG A 215 -2.54 15.95 8.79
CA ARG A 215 -1.13 15.54 8.89
C ARG A 215 -0.87 14.63 10.10
N ASP A 216 -1.43 14.98 11.26
CA ASP A 216 -1.18 14.24 12.50
C ASP A 216 -1.87 12.87 12.49
N GLU A 217 -3.03 12.74 11.84
CA GLU A 217 -3.66 11.44 11.58
C GLU A 217 -2.80 10.57 10.66
N GLY A 218 -2.26 11.14 9.56
CA GLY A 218 -1.34 10.42 8.67
C GLY A 218 -0.07 9.94 9.36
N VAL A 219 0.54 10.80 10.18
CA VAL A 219 1.71 10.42 11.01
C VAL A 219 1.34 9.31 12.00
N TYR A 220 0.18 9.39 12.62
CA TYR A 220 -0.30 8.38 13.55
C TYR A 220 -0.47 7.02 12.86
N ILE A 221 -1.09 6.97 11.67
CA ILE A 221 -1.22 5.75 10.86
C ILE A 221 0.16 5.12 10.63
N ALA A 222 1.13 5.90 10.14
CA ALA A 222 2.49 5.40 9.88
C ALA A 222 3.18 4.85 11.14
N GLN A 223 3.05 5.55 12.27
CA GLN A 223 3.59 5.08 13.56
C GLN A 223 2.93 3.78 14.03
N ARG A 224 1.60 3.68 13.90
CA ARG A 224 0.86 2.48 14.29
C ARG A 224 1.24 1.26 13.44
N LEU A 225 1.33 1.42 12.13
CA LEU A 225 1.76 0.37 11.21
C LEU A 225 3.20 -0.08 11.49
N SER A 226 4.11 0.86 11.74
CA SER A 226 5.48 0.52 12.11
C SER A 226 5.57 -0.25 13.44
N ASN A 227 4.72 0.09 14.42
CA ASN A 227 4.70 -0.56 15.73
C ASN A 227 4.02 -1.93 15.72
N ALA A 228 3.10 -2.18 14.77
CA ALA A 228 2.45 -3.48 14.63
C ALA A 228 3.45 -4.60 14.30
N GLY A 229 4.62 -4.27 13.73
CA GLY A 229 5.71 -5.24 13.53
C GLY A 229 5.44 -6.28 12.44
N ILE A 230 4.36 -6.15 11.69
CA ILE A 230 3.91 -7.10 10.66
C ILE A 230 4.34 -6.73 9.23
N LEU A 231 5.12 -5.64 9.08
CA LEU A 231 5.63 -5.16 7.79
C LEU A 231 6.84 -5.96 7.25
N ASN A 232 7.43 -6.84 8.06
CA ASN A 232 8.52 -7.73 7.66
C ASN A 232 8.35 -9.10 8.30
N CYS A 233 8.11 -10.12 7.49
CA CYS A 233 8.13 -11.53 7.92
C CYS A 233 9.30 -12.26 7.25
#